data_AF-X1KYB4-F1
#
_entry.id   AF-X1KYB4-F1
#
_cell.length_a   1.000
_cell.length_b   1.000
_cell.length_c   1.000
_cell.angle_alpha   90.00
_cell.angle_beta   90.00
_cell.angle_gamma   90.00
#
_symmetry.space_group_name_H-M   'P 1'
#
loop_
_entity.id
_entity.type
_entity.pdbx_description
1 polymer ?
#
loop_
_entity_poly.entity_id
_entity_poly.type
_entity_poly.pdbx_seq_one_letter_code
_entity_poly.pdbx_strand_id
1 'polypeptide(L)'
;TREIFQYLAGEEGKHISVFQNILDKMDEKYEPPEFYPGEYFAYMKVLASEYVFTQKDKGEEIAKEVKDDKEAVELGIKFEKDSILFYVGLKGVVSKNDQKIVDELIMQEQEHLKKLSDLKRTL
;
A
#
# COMPACT_ATOMS: atom_id res chain seq x y z
N THR A 1 -16.20 -11.82 7.74
CA THR A 1 -14.76 -11.88 7.37
C THR A 1 -14.53 -12.17 5.90
N ARG A 2 -15.02 -13.27 5.33
CA ARG A 2 -14.77 -13.60 3.91
C ARG A 2 -15.15 -12.49 2.92
N GLU A 3 -16.33 -11.88 3.08
CA GLU A 3 -16.82 -10.83 2.19
C GLU A 3 -15.92 -9.58 2.20
N ILE A 4 -15.40 -9.18 3.37
CA ILE A 4 -14.51 -8.02 3.46
C ILE A 4 -13.19 -8.29 2.74
N PHE A 5 -12.62 -9.49 2.84
CA PHE A 5 -11.38 -9.83 2.15
C PHE A 5 -11.57 -9.98 0.65
N GLN A 6 -12.74 -10.46 0.19
CA GLN A 6 -13.08 -10.46 -1.24
C GLN A 6 -13.22 -9.05 -1.79
N TYR A 7 -13.84 -8.14 -1.03
CA TYR A 7 -13.93 -6.72 -1.38
C TYR A 7 -12.53 -6.09 -1.47
N LEU A 8 -11.71 -6.22 -0.41
CA LEU A 8 -10.36 -5.64 -0.36
C LEU A 8 -9.48 -6.16 -1.51
N ALA A 9 -9.46 -7.47 -1.78
CA ALA A 9 -8.70 -8.02 -2.89
C ALA A 9 -9.09 -7.43 -4.25
N GLY A 10 -10.36 -7.05 -4.43
CA GLY A 10 -10.84 -6.36 -5.63
C GLY A 10 -10.34 -4.91 -5.71
N GLU A 11 -10.26 -4.20 -4.58
CA GLU A 11 -9.73 -2.84 -4.52
C GLU A 11 -8.22 -2.84 -4.78
N GLU A 12 -7.47 -3.79 -4.24
CA GLU A 12 -6.03 -3.92 -4.49
C GLU A 12 -5.69 -4.10 -5.98
N GLY A 13 -6.50 -4.87 -6.71
CA GLY A 13 -6.36 -5.01 -8.15
C GLY A 13 -6.48 -3.67 -8.90
N LYS A 14 -7.34 -2.77 -8.41
CA LYS A 14 -7.46 -1.40 -8.95
C LYS A 14 -6.26 -0.55 -8.57
N HIS A 15 -5.79 -0.65 -7.32
CA HIS A 15 -4.60 0.08 -6.85
C HIS A 15 -3.37 -0.26 -7.69
N ILE A 16 -3.13 -1.54 -7.95
CA ILE A 16 -2.03 -2.00 -8.82
C ILE A 16 -2.12 -1.35 -10.20
N SER A 17 -3.33 -1.32 -10.79
CA SER A 17 -3.54 -0.72 -12.11
C SER A 17 -3.26 0.80 -12.11
N VAL A 18 -3.60 1.49 -11.02
CA VAL A 18 -3.31 2.92 -10.85
C VAL A 18 -1.81 3.15 -10.72
N PHE A 19 -1.10 2.38 -9.88
CA PHE A 19 0.36 2.51 -9.74
C PHE A 19 1.10 2.18 -11.03
N GLN A 20 0.66 1.18 -11.78
CA GLN A 20 1.23 0.88 -13.10
C GLN A 20 1.10 2.07 -14.05
N ASN A 21 -0.07 2.73 -14.06
CA ASN A 21 -0.27 3.93 -14.88
C ASN A 21 0.60 5.12 -14.45
N ILE A 22 0.92 5.26 -13.15
CA ILE A 22 1.87 6.26 -12.66
C ILE A 22 3.28 5.92 -13.16
N LEU A 23 3.69 4.65 -13.04
CA LEU A 23 4.99 4.17 -13.48
C LEU A 23 5.18 4.33 -14.99
N ASP A 24 4.18 3.97 -15.81
CA ASP A 24 4.24 4.07 -17.28
C ASP A 24 4.35 5.53 -17.78
N LYS A 25 3.93 6.49 -16.96
CA LYS A 25 4.02 7.93 -17.25
C LYS A 25 5.30 8.58 -16.72
N MET A 26 6.05 7.89 -15.86
CA MET A 26 7.34 8.40 -15.41
C MET A 26 8.33 8.35 -16.58
N ASP A 27 8.82 9.51 -17.00
CA ASP A 27 9.94 9.61 -17.92
C ASP A 27 11.18 8.99 -17.25
N GLU A 28 12.01 8.25 -18.00
CA GLU A 28 13.27 7.69 -17.49
C GLU A 28 14.21 8.79 -16.94
N LYS A 29 13.99 10.05 -17.34
CA LYS A 29 14.74 11.23 -16.89
C LYS A 29 14.09 12.00 -15.75
N TYR A 30 12.99 11.52 -15.18
CA TYR A 30 12.30 12.20 -14.10
C TYR A 30 13.18 12.19 -12.83
N GLU A 31 13.66 13.36 -12.45
CA GLU A 31 14.30 13.58 -11.15
C GLU A 31 13.24 14.07 -10.16
N PRO A 32 13.01 13.34 -9.05
CA PRO A 32 12.10 13.80 -8.03
C PRO A 32 12.57 15.14 -7.46
N PRO A 33 11.64 16.04 -7.07
CA PRO A 33 11.98 17.29 -6.43
C PRO A 33 12.52 17.01 -5.00
N GLU A 34 13.79 16.66 -4.89
CA GLU A 34 14.45 16.37 -3.62
C GLU A 34 15.21 17.58 -3.09
N PHE A 35 15.12 17.81 -1.77
CA PHE A 35 15.97 18.79 -1.08
C PHE A 35 17.45 18.33 -1.03
N TYR A 36 17.67 17.00 -1.06
CA TYR A 36 18.97 16.33 -1.07
C TYR A 36 18.97 15.23 -2.14
N PRO A 37 19.60 15.45 -3.30
CA PRO A 37 19.55 14.49 -4.41
C PRO A 37 20.04 13.09 -4.00
N GLY A 38 19.19 12.09 -4.19
CA GLY A 38 19.43 10.66 -3.97
C GLY A 38 19.03 10.13 -2.59
N GLU A 39 18.94 10.96 -1.55
CA GLU A 39 18.68 10.48 -0.18
C GLU A 39 17.22 10.06 0.01
N TYR A 40 16.28 10.81 -0.56
CA TYR A 40 14.86 10.52 -0.38
C TYR A 40 14.44 9.29 -1.19
N PHE A 41 14.94 9.14 -2.41
CA PHE A 41 14.76 7.92 -3.20
C PHE A 41 15.37 6.68 -2.51
N ALA A 42 16.55 6.80 -1.89
CA ALA A 42 17.16 5.72 -1.14
C ALA A 42 16.32 5.32 0.09
N TYR A 43 15.80 6.31 0.83
CA TYR A 43 14.85 6.07 1.92
C TYR A 43 13.61 5.32 1.43
N MET A 44 13.01 5.73 0.31
CA MET A 44 11.85 5.07 -0.26
C MET A 44 12.15 3.65 -0.72
N LYS A 45 13.35 3.40 -1.24
CA LYS A 45 13.80 2.04 -1.59
C LYS A 45 13.92 1.14 -0.36
N VAL A 46 14.45 1.66 0.75
CA VAL A 46 14.51 0.94 2.03
C VAL A 46 13.10 0.65 2.55
N LEU A 47 12.21 1.64 2.54
CA LEU A 47 10.82 1.48 2.97
C LEU A 47 10.11 0.41 2.12
N ALA A 48 10.33 0.38 0.81
CA ALA A 48 9.80 -0.65 -0.08
C ALA A 48 10.37 -2.04 0.23
N SER A 49 11.68 -2.16 0.54
CA SER A 49 12.29 -3.46 0.84
C SER A 49 11.85 -4.08 2.16
N GLU A 50 11.49 -3.25 3.14
CA GLU A 50 10.89 -3.69 4.41
C GLU A 50 9.42 -4.11 4.24
N TYR A 51 8.81 -3.74 3.12
CA TYR A 51 7.42 -4.00 2.80
C TYR A 51 7.20 -5.45 2.39
N VAL A 52 6.37 -6.18 3.14
CA VAL A 52 6.12 -7.61 2.97
C VAL A 52 5.70 -7.99 1.53
N PHE A 53 4.96 -7.11 0.84
CA PHE A 53 4.46 -7.38 -0.51
C PHE A 53 5.50 -7.22 -1.63
N THR A 54 6.70 -6.70 -1.35
CA THR A 54 7.76 -6.68 -2.37
C THR A 54 8.51 -8.01 -2.48
N GLN A 55 8.24 -8.95 -1.56
CA GLN A 55 8.83 -10.27 -1.55
C GLN A 55 7.91 -11.27 -2.24
N LYS A 56 8.45 -11.96 -3.25
CA LYS A 56 7.72 -12.96 -4.04
C LYS A 56 7.11 -14.02 -3.11
N ASP A 57 5.85 -14.36 -3.36
CA ASP A 57 5.06 -15.40 -2.67
C ASP A 57 4.81 -15.16 -1.17
N LYS A 58 5.31 -14.06 -0.58
CA LYS A 58 5.26 -13.84 0.86
C LYS A 58 3.85 -13.65 1.42
N GLY A 59 2.97 -13.03 0.65
CA GLY A 59 1.55 -12.90 1.02
C GLY A 59 0.84 -14.26 1.11
N GLU A 60 1.17 -15.18 0.19
CA GLU A 60 0.62 -16.54 0.21
C GLU A 60 1.17 -17.35 1.40
N GLU A 61 2.47 -17.24 1.69
CA GLU A 61 3.08 -17.84 2.87
C GLU A 61 2.40 -17.38 4.16
N ILE A 62 2.22 -16.07 4.33
CA ILE A 62 1.55 -15.52 5.52
C ILE A 62 0.11 -16.02 5.62
N ALA A 63 -0.63 -16.02 4.51
CA ALA A 63 -2.01 -16.48 4.48
C ALA A 63 -2.17 -17.96 4.90
N LYS A 64 -1.18 -18.82 4.61
CA LYS A 64 -1.18 -20.24 5.02
C LYS A 64 -0.99 -20.44 6.53
N GLU A 65 -0.33 -19.50 7.20
CA GLU A 65 -0.05 -19.58 8.64
C GLU A 65 -1.18 -18.99 9.50
N VAL A 66 -2.14 -18.29 8.89
CA VAL A 66 -3.29 -17.70 9.59
C VAL A 66 -4.22 -18.78 10.14
N LYS A 67 -4.49 -18.71 11.45
CA LYS A 67 -5.24 -19.76 12.16
C LYS A 67 -6.73 -19.45 12.27
N ASP A 68 -7.08 -18.18 12.36
CA ASP A 68 -8.45 -17.74 12.56
C ASP A 68 -8.74 -16.36 11.95
N ASP A 69 -10.03 -16.02 11.92
CA ASP A 69 -10.53 -14.76 11.36
C ASP A 69 -9.95 -13.52 12.06
N LYS A 70 -9.62 -13.63 13.36
CA LYS A 70 -9.09 -12.51 14.13
C LYS A 70 -7.66 -12.21 13.72
N GLU A 71 -6.83 -13.24 13.60
CA GLU A 71 -5.46 -13.13 13.09
C GLU A 71 -5.46 -12.60 11.65
N ALA A 72 -6.38 -13.06 10.80
CA ALA A 72 -6.54 -12.55 9.44
C ALA A 72 -6.80 -11.03 9.43
N VAL A 73 -7.76 -10.57 10.24
CA VAL A 73 -8.13 -9.15 10.33
C VAL A 73 -7.00 -8.31 10.93
N GLU A 74 -6.27 -8.82 11.91
CA GLU A 74 -5.10 -8.13 12.48
C GLU A 74 -3.98 -7.95 11.45
N LEU A 75 -3.74 -8.95 10.61
CA LEU A 75 -2.80 -8.85 9.49
C LEU A 75 -3.28 -7.86 8.44
N GLY A 76 -4.56 -7.90 8.05
CA GLY A 76 -5.15 -6.91 7.15
C GLY A 76 -4.94 -5.48 7.66
N ILE A 77 -5.24 -5.21 8.94
CA ILE A 77 -5.01 -3.91 9.57
C ILE A 77 -3.55 -3.47 9.49
N LYS A 78 -2.62 -4.40 9.68
CA LYS A 78 -1.19 -4.11 9.56
C LYS A 78 -0.85 -3.70 8.12
N PHE A 79 -1.33 -4.46 7.13
CA PHE A 79 -1.10 -4.17 5.72
C PHE A 79 -1.65 -2.80 5.30
N GLU A 80 -2.87 -2.43 5.71
CA GLU A 80 -3.41 -1.10 5.38
C GLU A 80 -2.57 0.04 5.97
N LYS A 81 -2.09 -0.11 7.21
CA LYS A 81 -1.25 0.91 7.87
C LYS A 81 0.10 1.06 7.18
N ASP A 82 0.70 -0.07 6.86
CA ASP A 82 1.94 -0.13 6.13
C ASP A 82 1.72 0.59 4.76
N SER A 83 0.55 0.43 4.11
CA SER A 83 0.30 0.93 2.75
C SER A 83 0.15 2.43 2.78
N ILE A 84 -0.61 2.93 3.77
CA ILE A 84 -0.73 4.37 4.04
C ILE A 84 0.65 4.99 4.26
N LEU A 85 1.53 4.37 5.05
CA LEU A 85 2.87 4.90 5.30
C LEU A 85 3.69 4.96 4.01
N PHE A 86 3.64 3.90 3.21
CA PHE A 86 4.34 3.84 1.94
C PHE A 86 3.84 4.91 0.96
N TYR A 87 2.52 5.06 0.80
CA TYR A 87 1.93 6.02 -0.13
C TYR A 87 2.20 7.46 0.30
N VAL A 88 2.19 7.76 1.60
CA VAL A 88 2.58 9.09 2.12
C VAL A 88 4.02 9.41 1.76
N GLY A 89 4.94 8.45 1.88
CA GLY A 89 6.32 8.61 1.41
C GLY A 89 6.40 8.80 -0.11
N LEU A 90 5.59 8.05 -0.86
CA LEU A 90 5.59 8.11 -2.32
C LEU A 90 5.25 9.49 -2.87
N LYS A 91 4.47 10.31 -2.14
CA LYS A 91 4.16 11.70 -2.52
C LYS A 91 5.39 12.57 -2.73
N GLY A 92 6.47 12.33 -2.01
CA GLY A 92 7.73 13.06 -2.18
C GLY A 92 8.52 12.64 -3.42
N VAL A 93 8.15 11.50 -4.03
CA VAL A 93 8.79 10.98 -5.24
C VAL A 93 7.97 11.33 -6.49
N VAL A 94 6.64 11.14 -6.45
CA VAL A 94 5.81 11.29 -7.64
C VAL A 94 5.66 12.73 -8.10
N SER A 95 5.29 12.90 -9.38
CA SER A 95 5.03 14.21 -9.95
C SER A 95 3.89 14.94 -9.20
N LYS A 96 3.88 16.28 -9.25
CA LYS A 96 2.78 17.07 -8.66
C LYS A 96 1.39 16.69 -9.21
N ASN A 97 1.32 16.21 -10.45
CA ASN A 97 0.06 15.78 -11.06
C ASN A 97 -0.42 14.46 -10.45
N ASP A 98 0.50 13.55 -10.14
CA ASP A 98 0.19 12.23 -9.59
C ASP A 98 0.02 12.26 -8.06
N GLN A 99 0.49 13.29 -7.36
CA GLN A 99 0.27 13.44 -5.91
C GLN A 99 -1.21 13.38 -5.52
N LYS A 100 -2.11 13.93 -6.35
CA LYS A 100 -3.56 13.86 -6.11
C LYS A 100 -4.10 12.44 -6.21
N ILE A 101 -3.59 11.66 -7.15
CA ILE A 101 -3.95 10.25 -7.33
C ILE A 101 -3.47 9.46 -6.10
N VAL A 102 -2.25 9.72 -5.63
CA VAL A 102 -1.72 9.10 -4.41
C VAL A 102 -2.53 9.49 -3.16
N ASP A 103 -3.00 10.73 -3.07
CA ASP A 103 -3.90 11.17 -1.98
C ASP A 103 -5.23 10.41 -1.99
N GLU A 104 -5.82 10.18 -3.17
CA GLU A 104 -7.04 9.38 -3.29
C GLU A 104 -6.83 7.92 -2.87
N LEU A 105 -5.69 7.33 -3.18
CA LEU A 105 -5.34 5.98 -2.73
C LEU A 105 -5.15 5.92 -1.21
N ILE A 106 -4.47 6.91 -0.61
CA ILE A 106 -4.33 7.01 0.85
C ILE A 106 -5.69 7.05 1.53
N MET A 107 -6.65 7.80 0.98
CA MET A 107 -8.01 7.87 1.53
C MET A 107 -8.73 6.51 1.44
N GLN A 108 -8.52 5.74 0.37
CA GLN A 108 -9.11 4.40 0.23
C GLN A 108 -8.54 3.43 1.28
N GLU A 109 -7.22 3.40 1.47
CA GLU A 109 -6.62 2.52 2.50
C GLU A 109 -7.02 2.94 3.93
N GLN A 110 -7.25 4.24 4.18
CA GLN A 110 -7.80 4.71 5.45
C GLN A 110 -9.23 4.18 5.70
N GLU A 111 -10.07 4.13 4.66
CA GLU A 111 -11.40 3.53 4.75
C GLU A 111 -11.33 2.01 4.90
N HIS A 112 -10.41 1.32 4.23
CA HIS A 112 -10.14 -0.11 4.42
C HIS A 112 -9.74 -0.41 5.88
N LEU A 113 -8.77 0.35 6.40
CA LEU A 113 -8.33 0.28 7.78
C LEU A 113 -9.48 0.47 8.76
N LYS A 114 -10.37 1.45 8.51
CA LYS A 114 -11.56 1.67 9.32
C LYS A 114 -12.50 0.47 9.28
N LYS A 115 -12.83 -0.06 8.10
CA LYS A 115 -13.71 -1.22 7.94
C LYS A 115 -13.16 -2.46 8.67
N LEU A 116 -11.86 -2.73 8.55
CA LEU A 116 -11.19 -3.84 9.24
C LEU A 116 -11.16 -3.62 10.76
N SER A 117 -10.92 -2.39 11.21
CA SER A 117 -10.94 -2.05 12.64
C SER A 117 -12.33 -2.21 13.25
N ASP A 118 -13.38 -1.85 12.52
CA ASP A 118 -14.76 -2.06 12.93
C ASP A 118 -15.11 -3.55 12.97
N LEU A 119 -14.71 -4.33 11.95
CA LEU A 119 -14.88 -5.78 11.95
C LEU A 119 -14.18 -6.43 13.14
N LYS A 120 -12.94 -6.02 13.46
CA LYS A 120 -12.18 -6.54 14.60
C LYS A 120 -12.92 -6.37 15.93
N ARG A 121 -13.70 -5.30 16.10
CA ARG A 121 -14.49 -5.05 17.33
C ARG A 121 -15.68 -5.99 17.47
N THR A 122 -16.12 -6.61 16.36
CA THR A 122 -17.28 -7.50 16.32
C THR A 122 -16.92 -8.99 16.28
N LEU A 123 -15.64 -9.31 16.13
CA LEU A 123 -15.07 -10.66 16.24
C LEU A 123 -14.75 -10.99 17.70
#